data_AF-A0AAE8FWP2-F1
#
_entry.id   AF-A0AAE8FWP2-F1
#
_cell.length_a   1.000
_cell.length_b   1.000
_cell.length_c   1.000
_cell.angle_alpha   90.00
_cell.angle_beta   90.00
_cell.angle_gamma   90.00
#
_symmetry.space_group_name_H-M   'P 1'
#
loop_
_entity.id
_entity.type
_entity.pdbx_description
1 polymer ?
#
loop_
_entity_poly.entity_id
_entity_poly.type
_entity_poly.pdbx_seq_one_letter_code
_entity_poly.pdbx_strand_id
1 'polypeptide(L)'
;MGNFPKFKDIGNNSKDSIVQSDIFGHRFKSDQNIDEYLLEFLQVVISEKKLYVEGEGEKITKAFFPLIDKEKLEKIEFFPESKIDLKRFVFYMNSKDESRSKIDDDAYYEMINFIKDKIDISCNYSKKDVVKFIEKLLLGFSGVTKNRSWYAQSFLPICNSMILPETMIEKKARRNLDKDFEIGGIDFEYGKVDTECQTNRYNFMARGGEVYYLHVLRGLIKNPKYREELTNLLEKQLNEYKQIETLSDTIHKIWVEGIKEKYEGIILEKKITKKLGFIPIEFGKREDYTVAEITNFLKSDMHPFEKIEILSKGIVFQLINLMHSEARYYIGKNTRQAWVVDMTYNFSKNKELKKIASNSYDTLEDDMTNAISNRIYETEKYDVDDKDSKFKYAIDDSYKLCRKLAKDIGVLVPLKGSGMRFTLQENILKFLVVSIIKPGGKLTLTTFIEKLYEHFGIIIGRNEYKKAMEDLIVEPISDFSCFDENEKALSEMLKRCNFLRDLSDATSIVENPYLN
;
A
#
# COMPACT_ATOMS: atom_id res chain seq x y z
N MET A 1 -11.62 16.23 -17.05
CA MET A 1 -10.35 15.79 -16.44
C MET A 1 -9.85 14.61 -17.22
N GLY A 2 -8.55 14.57 -17.54
CA GLY A 2 -7.96 13.39 -18.15
C GLY A 2 -7.51 12.40 -17.08
N ASN A 3 -7.16 11.18 -17.50
CA ASN A 3 -6.82 10.07 -16.61
C ASN A 3 -5.69 9.22 -17.22
N PHE A 4 -5.04 8.41 -16.38
CA PHE A 4 -4.09 7.38 -16.79
C PHE A 4 -4.42 6.05 -16.10
N PRO A 5 -4.60 4.94 -16.84
CA PRO A 5 -4.70 4.83 -18.30
C PRO A 5 -5.85 5.66 -18.89
N LYS A 6 -5.88 5.88 -20.22
CA LYS A 6 -6.95 6.59 -20.93
C LYS A 6 -8.26 5.81 -20.89
N PHE A 7 -8.99 5.94 -19.80
CA PHE A 7 -10.35 5.42 -19.71
C PHE A 7 -11.27 6.31 -20.53
N LYS A 8 -11.75 5.78 -21.67
CA LYS A 8 -12.73 6.44 -22.54
C LYS A 8 -14.11 6.65 -21.89
N ASP A 9 -14.40 5.93 -20.79
CA ASP A 9 -15.70 5.98 -20.09
C ASP A 9 -15.75 6.91 -18.85
N ILE A 10 -14.69 7.69 -18.55
CA ILE A 10 -14.76 8.68 -17.47
C ILE A 10 -15.45 9.93 -17.99
N GLY A 11 -16.77 9.87 -18.01
CA GLY A 11 -17.58 10.96 -18.53
C GLY A 11 -18.76 10.44 -19.29
N ASN A 12 -19.71 9.84 -18.57
CA ASN A 12 -21.12 10.06 -18.83
C ASN A 12 -21.91 9.54 -17.64
N ASN A 13 -22.26 10.46 -16.73
CA ASN A 13 -23.63 10.47 -16.23
C ASN A 13 -24.15 9.17 -15.58
N SER A 14 -23.30 8.32 -15.01
CA SER A 14 -23.74 7.12 -14.29
C SER A 14 -24.04 7.48 -12.83
N LYS A 15 -25.13 6.96 -12.28
CA LYS A 15 -25.46 7.09 -10.84
C LYS A 15 -24.40 6.45 -9.92
N ASP A 16 -23.44 5.73 -10.51
CA ASP A 16 -22.44 4.90 -9.84
C ASP A 16 -21.04 5.56 -9.74
N SER A 17 -20.89 6.80 -10.22
CA SER A 17 -19.66 7.59 -10.02
C SER A 17 -19.39 7.82 -8.53
N ILE A 18 -18.21 7.41 -8.06
CA ILE A 18 -17.75 7.56 -6.67
C ILE A 18 -16.93 8.85 -6.59
N VAL A 19 -17.47 9.89 -5.96
CA VAL A 19 -16.92 11.26 -5.91
C VAL A 19 -15.41 11.31 -5.63
N GLN A 20 -14.97 10.67 -4.55
CA GLN A 20 -13.56 10.66 -4.16
C GLN A 20 -12.67 9.93 -5.18
N SER A 21 -13.23 8.98 -5.93
CA SER A 21 -12.47 8.26 -6.96
C SER A 21 -12.14 9.11 -8.18
N ASP A 22 -13.00 10.09 -8.50
CA ASP A 22 -12.75 11.02 -9.60
C ASP A 22 -11.60 11.97 -9.30
N ILE A 23 -11.42 12.33 -8.02
CA ILE A 23 -10.42 13.30 -7.56
C ILE A 23 -9.08 12.63 -7.26
N PHE A 24 -9.10 11.48 -6.58
CA PHE A 24 -7.90 10.86 -6.02
C PHE A 24 -7.47 9.57 -6.74
N GLY A 25 -8.11 9.23 -7.86
CA GLY A 25 -8.02 7.89 -8.44
C GLY A 25 -8.85 6.89 -7.63
N HIS A 26 -8.95 5.64 -8.07
CA HIS A 26 -9.92 4.71 -7.50
C HIS A 26 -9.86 4.51 -5.98
N ARG A 27 -11.00 4.01 -5.47
CA ARG A 27 -11.38 3.77 -4.07
C ARG A 27 -10.21 3.54 -3.10
N PHE A 28 -10.31 4.21 -1.97
CA PHE A 28 -9.59 3.91 -0.74
C PHE A 28 -10.64 3.57 0.33
N LYS A 29 -10.29 2.79 1.34
CA LYS A 29 -11.24 2.43 2.42
C LYS A 29 -10.64 2.57 3.80
N SER A 30 -11.47 3.02 4.74
CA SER A 30 -11.17 3.14 6.17
C SER A 30 -10.72 1.84 6.83
N ASP A 31 -11.17 0.67 6.33
CA ASP A 31 -10.83 -0.64 6.87
C ASP A 31 -9.49 -1.22 6.36
N GLN A 32 -8.81 -0.52 5.44
CA GLN A 32 -7.51 -0.93 4.92
C GLN A 32 -6.40 -0.70 5.96
N ASN A 33 -5.49 -1.66 6.07
CA ASN A 33 -4.27 -1.61 6.88
C ASN A 33 -3.06 -1.18 6.04
N ILE A 34 -2.01 -0.69 6.70
CA ILE A 34 -0.79 -0.19 6.04
C ILE A 34 -0.17 -1.24 5.09
N ASP A 35 -0.04 -2.49 5.52
CA ASP A 35 0.58 -3.55 4.70
C ASP A 35 -0.28 -3.98 3.51
N GLU A 36 -1.61 -3.76 3.55
CA GLU A 36 -2.48 -4.06 2.41
C GLU A 36 -2.17 -3.16 1.21
N TYR A 37 -1.67 -1.92 1.42
CA TYR A 37 -1.21 -1.05 0.33
C TYR A 37 0.03 -1.61 -0.38
N LEU A 38 1.00 -2.14 0.38
CA LEU A 38 2.19 -2.78 -0.18
C LEU A 38 1.83 -4.07 -0.92
N LEU A 39 0.97 -4.90 -0.32
CA LEU A 39 0.51 -6.15 -0.94
C LEU A 39 -0.22 -5.90 -2.25
N GLU A 40 -1.09 -4.88 -2.32
CA GLU A 40 -1.75 -4.49 -3.57
C GLU A 40 -0.76 -4.03 -4.63
N PHE A 41 0.18 -3.15 -4.27
CA PHE A 41 1.21 -2.69 -5.19
C PHE A 41 2.00 -3.87 -5.75
N LEU A 42 2.52 -4.74 -4.88
CA LEU A 42 3.34 -5.88 -5.27
C LEU A 42 2.54 -6.93 -6.06
N GLN A 43 1.26 -7.13 -5.74
CA GLN A 43 0.39 -8.04 -6.48
C GLN A 43 0.28 -7.63 -7.94
N VAL A 44 0.10 -6.34 -8.21
CA VAL A 44 0.08 -5.85 -9.59
C VAL A 44 1.46 -6.02 -10.22
N VAL A 45 2.54 -5.69 -9.50
CA VAL A 45 3.92 -5.85 -9.98
C VAL A 45 4.18 -7.28 -10.46
N ILE A 46 3.92 -8.30 -9.64
CA ILE A 46 4.29 -9.69 -9.94
C ILE A 46 3.33 -10.41 -10.90
N SER A 47 2.09 -9.92 -11.04
CA SER A 47 1.08 -10.60 -11.86
C SER A 47 1.38 -10.47 -13.35
N GLU A 48 1.00 -11.49 -14.12
CA GLU A 48 0.83 -11.37 -15.57
C GLU A 48 -0.23 -10.30 -15.86
N LYS A 49 0.01 -9.48 -16.87
CA LYS A 49 -0.84 -8.35 -17.25
C LYS A 49 -1.31 -8.49 -18.68
N LYS A 50 -2.57 -8.12 -18.92
CA LYS A 50 -3.12 -7.85 -20.25
C LYS A 50 -3.29 -6.35 -20.43
N LEU A 51 -2.62 -5.80 -21.43
CA LEU A 51 -2.64 -4.38 -21.78
C LEU A 51 -3.53 -4.18 -23.00
N TYR A 52 -4.37 -3.15 -22.97
CA TYR A 52 -5.17 -2.70 -24.10
C TYR A 52 -4.57 -1.41 -24.63
N VAL A 53 -4.01 -1.46 -25.84
CA VAL A 53 -3.26 -0.35 -26.43
C VAL A 53 -3.93 0.07 -27.74
N GLU A 54 -4.33 1.33 -27.82
CA GLU A 54 -4.95 1.92 -29.00
C GLU A 54 -4.06 1.74 -30.24
N GLY A 55 -4.63 1.17 -31.30
CA GLY A 55 -3.93 0.88 -32.56
C GLY A 55 -3.01 -0.35 -32.53
N GLU A 56 -2.79 -0.98 -31.37
CA GLU A 56 -1.90 -2.15 -31.22
C GLU A 56 -2.61 -3.39 -30.67
N GLY A 57 -3.85 -3.25 -30.15
CA GLY A 57 -4.67 -4.35 -29.66
C GLY A 57 -4.30 -4.82 -28.26
N GLU A 58 -4.59 -6.10 -27.97
CA GLU A 58 -4.29 -6.72 -26.67
C GLU A 58 -2.85 -7.25 -26.63
N LYS A 59 -2.13 -6.95 -25.54
CA LYS A 59 -0.78 -7.48 -25.28
C LYS A 59 -0.69 -8.16 -23.93
N ILE A 60 -0.14 -9.38 -23.89
CA ILE A 60 0.17 -10.08 -22.64
C ILE A 60 1.64 -9.85 -22.27
N THR A 61 1.92 -9.60 -21.00
CA THR A 61 3.29 -9.42 -20.50
C THR A 61 3.42 -9.84 -19.03
N LYS A 62 4.61 -10.33 -18.68
CA LYS A 62 5.02 -10.60 -17.29
C LYS A 62 5.94 -9.53 -16.73
N ALA A 63 6.19 -8.45 -17.47
CA ALA A 63 7.01 -7.36 -16.99
C ALA A 63 6.39 -6.74 -15.72
N PHE A 64 7.22 -6.47 -14.72
CA PHE A 64 6.83 -5.73 -13.51
C PHE A 64 6.22 -4.38 -13.89
N PHE A 65 6.92 -3.65 -14.76
CA PHE A 65 6.45 -2.40 -15.35
C PHE A 65 6.57 -2.49 -16.89
N PRO A 66 5.46 -2.52 -17.66
CA PRO A 66 5.54 -2.60 -19.11
C PRO A 66 6.00 -1.29 -19.75
N LEU A 67 6.82 -1.37 -20.81
CA LEU A 67 7.11 -0.23 -21.69
C LEU A 67 5.95 -0.06 -22.67
N ILE A 68 5.29 1.08 -22.59
CA ILE A 68 4.09 1.39 -23.35
C ILE A 68 3.99 2.90 -23.57
N ASP A 69 3.37 3.28 -24.68
CA ASP A 69 2.97 4.66 -24.91
C ASP A 69 1.81 5.01 -23.96
N LYS A 70 2.07 5.91 -23.02
CA LYS A 70 1.07 6.36 -22.03
C LYS A 70 -0.18 6.93 -22.70
N GLU A 71 -0.03 7.53 -23.89
CA GLU A 71 -1.13 8.16 -24.61
C GLU A 71 -2.01 7.14 -25.35
N LYS A 72 -1.56 5.89 -25.48
CA LYS A 72 -2.32 4.83 -26.15
C LYS A 72 -2.85 3.78 -25.19
N LEU A 73 -2.38 3.76 -23.94
CA LEU A 73 -2.82 2.78 -22.97
C LEU A 73 -4.24 3.10 -22.50
N GLU A 74 -5.18 2.22 -22.80
CA GLU A 74 -6.60 2.39 -22.45
C GLU A 74 -6.96 1.67 -21.15
N LYS A 75 -6.41 0.46 -20.95
CA LYS A 75 -6.79 -0.42 -19.85
C LYS A 75 -5.68 -1.42 -19.53
N ILE A 76 -5.60 -1.81 -18.26
CA ILE A 76 -4.77 -2.91 -17.78
C ILE A 76 -5.65 -3.89 -17.00
N GLU A 77 -5.54 -5.18 -17.32
CA GLU A 77 -5.99 -6.28 -16.47
C GLU A 77 -4.77 -7.03 -15.94
N PHE A 78 -4.90 -7.64 -14.77
CA PHE A 78 -3.87 -8.48 -14.18
C PHE A 78 -4.46 -9.74 -13.56
N PHE A 79 -3.65 -10.79 -13.48
CA PHE A 79 -4.09 -12.14 -13.15
C PHE A 79 -3.33 -12.70 -11.93
N PRO A 80 -3.75 -12.34 -10.70
CA PRO A 80 -3.09 -12.84 -9.49
C PRO A 80 -3.44 -14.30 -9.21
N GLU A 81 -2.54 -15.02 -8.54
CA GLU A 81 -2.75 -16.39 -8.06
C GLU A 81 -3.49 -16.37 -6.71
N SER A 82 -4.54 -17.20 -6.55
CA SER A 82 -5.35 -17.21 -5.31
C SER A 82 -4.62 -17.83 -4.12
N LYS A 83 -4.01 -19.01 -4.35
CA LYS A 83 -3.46 -19.94 -3.33
C LYS A 83 -4.26 -19.93 -2.01
N ILE A 84 -5.58 -20.08 -2.11
CA ILE A 84 -6.48 -20.04 -0.94
C ILE A 84 -6.25 -21.23 -0.01
N ASP A 85 -5.80 -22.34 -0.56
CA ASP A 85 -5.29 -23.52 0.14
C ASP A 85 -4.12 -23.18 1.07
N LEU A 86 -3.17 -22.33 0.64
CA LEU A 86 -2.07 -21.88 1.50
C LEU A 86 -2.58 -21.04 2.67
N LYS A 87 -3.57 -20.16 2.43
CA LYS A 87 -4.24 -19.43 3.52
C LYS A 87 -5.00 -20.36 4.46
N ARG A 88 -5.67 -21.40 3.92
CA ARG A 88 -6.32 -22.44 4.73
C ARG A 88 -5.29 -23.16 5.59
N PHE A 89 -4.15 -23.53 5.03
CA PHE A 89 -3.10 -24.25 5.75
C PHE A 89 -2.61 -23.47 6.96
N VAL A 90 -2.34 -22.16 6.77
CA VAL A 90 -1.70 -21.34 7.80
C VAL A 90 -2.70 -20.70 8.76
N PHE A 91 -3.81 -20.15 8.26
CA PHE A 91 -4.67 -19.26 9.06
C PHE A 91 -5.91 -19.96 9.61
N TYR A 92 -6.34 -21.11 9.07
CA TYR A 92 -7.65 -21.69 9.38
C TYR A 92 -7.81 -22.07 10.85
N MET A 93 -6.87 -22.86 11.38
CA MET A 93 -6.86 -23.28 12.79
C MET A 93 -6.42 -22.17 13.74
N ASN A 94 -5.78 -21.12 13.21
CA ASN A 94 -5.31 -19.95 13.95
C ASN A 94 -6.32 -18.78 13.93
N SER A 95 -7.52 -19.00 13.39
CA SER A 95 -8.61 -18.02 13.33
C SER A 95 -9.79 -18.39 14.22
N LYS A 96 -10.67 -17.41 14.51
CA LYS A 96 -11.92 -17.62 15.26
C LYS A 96 -12.84 -18.62 14.55
N ASP A 97 -13.47 -19.48 15.35
CA ASP A 97 -14.37 -20.56 14.89
C ASP A 97 -15.56 -20.05 14.06
N GLU A 98 -16.02 -18.81 14.27
CA GLU A 98 -17.16 -18.20 13.54
C GLU A 98 -16.97 -18.11 12.01
N SER A 99 -15.73 -18.29 11.53
CA SER A 99 -15.38 -18.27 10.11
C SER A 99 -15.14 -19.65 9.50
N ARG A 100 -15.33 -20.72 10.29
CA ARG A 100 -15.13 -22.11 9.87
C ARG A 100 -16.40 -22.69 9.25
N SER A 101 -16.21 -23.59 8.31
CA SER A 101 -17.27 -24.30 7.59
C SER A 101 -16.91 -25.79 7.55
N LYS A 102 -17.90 -26.67 7.39
CA LYS A 102 -17.65 -28.12 7.43
C LYS A 102 -16.80 -28.57 6.24
N ILE A 103 -17.05 -28.00 5.06
CA ILE A 103 -16.24 -28.29 3.88
C ILE A 103 -14.79 -27.79 4.03
N ASP A 104 -14.59 -26.64 4.70
CA ASP A 104 -13.23 -26.13 4.95
C ASP A 104 -12.50 -26.92 6.04
N ASP A 105 -13.23 -27.50 7.02
CA ASP A 105 -12.67 -28.45 7.99
C ASP A 105 -12.14 -29.69 7.29
N ASP A 106 -12.95 -30.30 6.43
CA ASP A 106 -12.57 -31.48 5.64
C ASP A 106 -11.35 -31.16 4.76
N ALA A 107 -11.41 -30.07 3.99
CA ALA A 107 -10.32 -29.64 3.12
C ALA A 107 -9.01 -29.36 3.89
N TYR A 108 -9.12 -28.80 5.09
CA TYR A 108 -7.95 -28.61 5.95
C TYR A 108 -7.33 -29.96 6.33
N TYR A 109 -8.12 -30.92 6.83
CA TYR A 109 -7.59 -32.22 7.25
C TYR A 109 -7.07 -33.08 6.08
N GLU A 110 -7.71 -33.01 4.91
CA GLU A 110 -7.23 -33.64 3.68
C GLU A 110 -5.86 -33.09 3.28
N MET A 111 -5.69 -31.77 3.28
CA MET A 111 -4.39 -31.16 3.01
C MET A 111 -3.32 -31.61 4.00
N ILE A 112 -3.63 -31.70 5.30
CA ILE A 112 -2.71 -32.23 6.31
C ILE A 112 -2.30 -33.67 6.00
N ASN A 113 -3.23 -34.51 5.55
CA ASN A 113 -2.94 -35.89 5.16
C ASN A 113 -2.05 -35.96 3.92
N PHE A 114 -2.36 -35.19 2.87
CA PHE A 114 -1.51 -35.15 1.66
C PHE A 114 -0.09 -34.71 1.99
N ILE A 115 0.09 -33.70 2.84
CA ILE A 115 1.44 -33.25 3.24
C ILE A 115 2.15 -34.36 4.03
N LYS A 116 1.47 -35.05 4.97
CA LYS A 116 2.07 -36.17 5.71
C LYS A 116 2.55 -37.29 4.78
N ASP A 117 1.80 -37.58 3.74
CA ASP A 117 2.15 -38.66 2.81
C ASP A 117 3.40 -38.35 1.98
N LYS A 118 3.72 -37.05 1.80
CA LYS A 118 4.92 -36.58 1.10
C LYS A 118 6.12 -36.29 2.02
N ILE A 119 5.94 -36.37 3.34
CA ILE A 119 7.04 -36.19 4.30
C ILE A 119 7.74 -37.52 4.55
N ASP A 120 9.05 -37.55 4.32
CA ASP A 120 9.95 -38.58 4.84
C ASP A 120 10.68 -38.09 6.09
N ILE A 121 10.64 -38.88 7.16
CA ILE A 121 11.29 -38.53 8.44
C ILE A 121 12.25 -39.62 8.87
N SER A 122 13.44 -39.21 9.33
CA SER A 122 14.42 -40.04 10.00
C SER A 122 14.63 -39.64 11.48
N CYS A 123 13.84 -38.67 11.97
CA CYS A 123 13.96 -38.09 13.31
C CYS A 123 12.87 -38.61 14.27
N ASN A 124 13.01 -38.33 15.56
CA ASN A 124 12.08 -38.78 16.62
C ASN A 124 10.73 -38.04 16.65
N TYR A 125 10.44 -37.20 15.66
CA TYR A 125 9.16 -36.48 15.57
C TYR A 125 8.17 -37.27 14.73
N SER A 126 6.87 -37.15 15.03
CA SER A 126 5.86 -37.72 14.13
C SER A 126 5.71 -36.84 12.88
N LYS A 127 5.24 -37.41 11.76
CA LYS A 127 4.89 -36.62 10.56
C LYS A 127 3.91 -35.49 10.88
N LYS A 128 3.00 -35.70 11.85
CA LYS A 128 2.05 -34.69 12.33
C LYS A 128 2.75 -33.51 13.01
N ASP A 129 3.82 -33.76 13.76
CA ASP A 129 4.60 -32.70 14.39
C ASP A 129 5.34 -31.86 13.34
N VAL A 130 5.90 -32.51 12.32
CA VAL A 130 6.56 -31.82 11.20
C VAL A 130 5.58 -30.89 10.49
N VAL A 131 4.37 -31.35 10.15
CA VAL A 131 3.35 -30.50 9.52
C VAL A 131 3.03 -29.29 10.40
N LYS A 132 2.87 -29.47 11.71
CA LYS A 132 2.65 -28.36 12.65
C LYS A 132 3.83 -27.39 12.72
N PHE A 133 5.07 -27.87 12.57
CA PHE A 133 6.24 -26.98 12.51
C PHE A 133 6.25 -26.15 11.24
N ILE A 134 5.88 -26.74 10.09
CA ILE A 134 5.73 -26.02 8.82
C ILE A 134 4.63 -24.96 8.95
N GLU A 135 3.46 -25.33 9.49
CA GLU A 135 2.35 -24.41 9.73
C GLU A 135 2.79 -23.22 10.61
N LYS A 136 3.43 -23.49 11.75
CA LYS A 136 3.93 -22.45 12.67
C LYS A 136 5.01 -21.57 12.06
N LEU A 137 5.90 -22.15 11.25
CA LEU A 137 6.93 -21.41 10.53
C LEU A 137 6.27 -20.39 9.60
N LEU A 138 5.32 -20.84 8.77
CA LEU A 138 4.61 -19.96 7.83
C LEU A 138 3.73 -18.93 8.55
N LEU A 139 3.12 -19.31 9.68
CA LEU A 139 2.37 -18.39 10.54
C LEU A 139 3.26 -17.26 11.09
N GLY A 140 4.56 -17.49 11.26
CA GLY A 140 5.53 -16.47 11.64
C GLY A 140 5.65 -15.32 10.61
N PHE A 141 5.23 -15.55 9.36
CA PHE A 141 5.20 -14.56 8.29
C PHE A 141 3.82 -13.94 8.09
N SER A 142 2.96 -13.96 9.12
CA SER A 142 1.67 -13.28 9.09
C SER A 142 1.86 -11.75 9.03
N GLY A 143 1.19 -11.08 8.09
CA GLY A 143 1.14 -9.62 8.00
C GLY A 143 -0.14 -9.09 8.63
N VAL A 144 -1.27 -9.23 7.92
CA VAL A 144 -2.56 -8.68 8.35
C VAL A 144 -3.48 -9.79 8.84
N THR A 145 -3.72 -9.83 10.15
CA THR A 145 -4.54 -10.87 10.80
C THR A 145 -5.68 -10.31 11.66
N LYS A 146 -5.49 -9.12 12.24
CA LYS A 146 -6.41 -8.52 13.20
C LYS A 146 -7.77 -8.21 12.55
N ASN A 147 -8.86 -8.63 13.18
CA ASN A 147 -10.24 -8.44 12.70
C ASN A 147 -10.50 -9.02 11.30
N ARG A 148 -9.77 -10.08 10.91
CA ARG A 148 -9.97 -10.80 9.65
C ARG A 148 -10.35 -12.25 9.92
N SER A 149 -11.25 -12.80 9.10
CA SER A 149 -11.46 -14.25 8.98
C SER A 149 -10.25 -14.89 8.31
N TRP A 150 -10.04 -16.21 8.47
CA TRP A 150 -8.85 -16.92 7.95
C TRP A 150 -8.55 -16.63 6.46
N TYR A 151 -9.59 -16.59 5.62
CA TYR A 151 -9.48 -16.33 4.18
C TYR A 151 -9.09 -14.87 3.84
N ALA A 152 -9.38 -13.94 4.76
CA ALA A 152 -9.10 -12.52 4.62
C ALA A 152 -7.79 -12.10 5.30
N GLN A 153 -7.07 -13.02 5.93
CA GLN A 153 -5.72 -12.77 6.44
C GLN A 153 -4.71 -12.75 5.29
N SER A 154 -3.60 -12.04 5.50
CA SER A 154 -2.53 -11.90 4.51
C SER A 154 -1.16 -12.11 5.14
N PHE A 155 -0.24 -12.68 4.36
CA PHE A 155 1.18 -12.82 4.72
C PHE A 155 1.92 -11.48 4.58
N LEU A 156 3.10 -11.39 5.17
CA LEU A 156 4.11 -10.40 4.80
C LEU A 156 4.63 -10.72 3.39
N PRO A 157 4.89 -9.70 2.55
CA PRO A 157 5.34 -9.90 1.17
C PRO A 157 6.85 -10.21 1.10
N ILE A 158 7.27 -11.33 1.70
CA ILE A 158 8.67 -11.76 1.72
C ILE A 158 9.10 -12.54 0.47
N CYS A 159 8.14 -13.06 -0.30
CA CYS A 159 8.35 -13.74 -1.57
C CYS A 159 7.08 -13.73 -2.42
N ASN A 160 7.18 -14.11 -3.71
CA ASN A 160 6.05 -14.07 -4.65
C ASN A 160 4.84 -14.89 -4.16
N SER A 161 5.07 -16.10 -3.67
CA SER A 161 4.00 -17.02 -3.26
C SER A 161 3.23 -16.58 -2.02
N MET A 162 3.70 -15.55 -1.31
CA MET A 162 3.03 -14.94 -0.17
C MET A 162 2.26 -13.67 -0.52
N ILE A 163 2.36 -13.18 -1.77
CA ILE A 163 1.60 -12.01 -2.24
C ILE A 163 0.29 -12.49 -2.87
N LEU A 164 -0.72 -12.69 -2.01
CA LEU A 164 -2.01 -13.26 -2.39
C LEU A 164 -3.12 -12.19 -2.48
N PRO A 165 -4.14 -12.37 -3.33
CA PRO A 165 -5.29 -11.47 -3.41
C PRO A 165 -6.11 -11.49 -2.12
N GLU A 166 -6.84 -10.40 -1.90
CA GLU A 166 -7.98 -10.45 -1.01
C GLU A 166 -8.87 -11.62 -1.43
N THR A 167 -9.27 -12.40 -0.43
CA THR A 167 -10.22 -13.47 -0.61
C THR A 167 -11.35 -13.25 0.38
N MET A 168 -12.59 -13.40 -0.08
CA MET A 168 -13.79 -13.31 0.72
C MET A 168 -14.66 -14.53 0.46
N ILE A 169 -15.30 -15.05 1.51
CA ILE A 169 -16.29 -16.11 1.39
C ILE A 169 -17.66 -15.54 1.72
N GLU A 170 -18.62 -15.74 0.82
CA GLU A 170 -20.00 -15.35 1.08
C GLU A 170 -20.68 -16.36 2.00
N LYS A 171 -21.09 -15.91 3.20
CA LYS A 171 -21.64 -16.79 4.24
C LYS A 171 -22.83 -17.63 3.78
N LYS A 172 -23.70 -17.07 2.94
CA LYS A 172 -24.89 -17.80 2.43
C LYS A 172 -24.49 -18.88 1.44
N ALA A 173 -23.61 -18.55 0.48
CA ALA A 173 -23.09 -19.52 -0.48
C ALA A 173 -22.36 -20.66 0.24
N ARG A 174 -21.47 -20.36 1.18
CA ARG A 174 -20.72 -21.36 1.95
C ARG A 174 -21.61 -22.26 2.80
N ARG A 175 -22.69 -21.73 3.40
CA ARG A 175 -23.67 -22.55 4.13
C ARG A 175 -24.47 -23.50 3.23
N ASN A 176 -24.75 -23.10 2.00
CA ASN A 176 -25.39 -24.00 1.03
C ASN A 176 -24.39 -25.07 0.60
N LEU A 177 -23.13 -24.68 0.35
CA LEU A 177 -22.06 -25.61 0.02
C LEU A 177 -21.82 -26.66 1.10
N ASP A 178 -21.87 -26.27 2.38
CA ASP A 178 -21.79 -27.21 3.51
C ASP A 178 -22.94 -28.24 3.48
N LYS A 179 -24.17 -27.82 3.20
CA LYS A 179 -25.32 -28.72 3.10
C LYS A 179 -25.16 -29.69 1.95
N ASP A 180 -24.75 -29.18 0.79
CA ASP A 180 -24.51 -29.98 -0.40
C ASP A 180 -23.37 -30.98 -0.17
N PHE A 181 -22.33 -30.59 0.56
CA PHE A 181 -21.22 -31.46 0.97
C PHE A 181 -21.68 -32.59 1.89
N GLU A 182 -22.50 -32.27 2.89
CA GLU A 182 -23.05 -33.27 3.82
C GLU A 182 -23.99 -34.28 3.14
N ILE A 183 -24.69 -33.87 2.09
CA ILE A 183 -25.64 -34.71 1.35
C ILE A 183 -24.97 -35.47 0.20
N GLY A 184 -24.01 -34.83 -0.47
CA GLY A 184 -23.55 -35.21 -1.82
C GLY A 184 -22.63 -36.43 -1.90
N GLY A 185 -22.01 -36.86 -0.80
CA GLY A 185 -21.12 -38.03 -0.80
C GLY A 185 -20.01 -37.93 -1.86
N ILE A 186 -19.86 -38.96 -2.71
CA ILE A 186 -18.82 -39.04 -3.74
C ILE A 186 -19.09 -38.10 -4.94
N ASP A 187 -20.35 -37.74 -5.20
CA ASP A 187 -20.75 -36.89 -6.34
C ASP A 187 -20.65 -35.39 -6.04
N PHE A 188 -20.13 -35.02 -4.88
CA PHE A 188 -20.01 -33.64 -4.46
C PHE A 188 -18.96 -32.88 -5.30
N GLU A 189 -19.31 -31.69 -5.77
CA GLU A 189 -18.44 -30.83 -6.57
C GLU A 189 -17.37 -30.15 -5.69
N TYR A 190 -16.43 -30.95 -5.18
CA TYR A 190 -15.45 -30.55 -4.18
C TYR A 190 -14.58 -29.37 -4.61
N GLY A 191 -14.45 -29.14 -5.93
CA GLY A 191 -13.74 -27.99 -6.50
C GLY A 191 -14.31 -26.62 -6.05
N LYS A 192 -15.58 -26.58 -5.64
CA LYS A 192 -16.23 -25.36 -5.10
C LYS A 192 -15.62 -24.87 -3.78
N VAL A 193 -14.90 -25.72 -3.05
CA VAL A 193 -14.25 -25.33 -1.79
C VAL A 193 -13.30 -24.13 -1.98
N ASP A 194 -12.57 -24.12 -3.11
CA ASP A 194 -11.61 -23.08 -3.47
C ASP A 194 -12.15 -22.12 -4.54
N THR A 195 -12.99 -22.59 -5.47
CA THR A 195 -13.42 -21.79 -6.64
C THR A 195 -14.60 -20.84 -6.37
N GLU A 196 -15.36 -21.01 -5.30
CA GLU A 196 -16.43 -20.09 -4.89
C GLU A 196 -15.94 -18.89 -4.06
N CYS A 197 -14.64 -18.80 -3.82
CA CYS A 197 -14.03 -17.65 -3.18
C CYS A 197 -14.11 -16.39 -4.05
N GLN A 198 -14.46 -15.26 -3.43
CA GLN A 198 -14.62 -13.97 -4.08
C GLN A 198 -13.35 -13.12 -3.91
N THR A 199 -12.73 -12.68 -5.01
CA THR A 199 -11.47 -11.91 -4.97
C THR A 199 -11.60 -10.47 -5.46
N ASN A 200 -12.83 -10.06 -5.80
CA ASN A 200 -13.20 -8.75 -6.36
C ASN A 200 -14.17 -7.97 -5.46
N ARG A 201 -14.21 -8.25 -4.15
CA ARG A 201 -15.05 -7.48 -3.20
C ARG A 201 -14.41 -6.15 -2.82
N TYR A 202 -13.07 -6.08 -2.86
CA TYR A 202 -12.26 -4.91 -2.52
C TYR A 202 -12.64 -4.36 -1.14
N ASN A 203 -12.82 -5.24 -0.15
CA ASN A 203 -13.23 -4.85 1.20
C ASN A 203 -12.07 -4.25 2.00
N PHE A 204 -10.89 -4.83 1.85
CA PHE A 204 -9.68 -4.58 2.60
C PHE A 204 -8.52 -4.22 1.67
N MET A 205 -8.35 -4.99 0.59
CA MET A 205 -7.55 -4.54 -0.56
C MET A 205 -8.43 -3.64 -1.42
N ALA A 206 -8.50 -2.36 -1.05
CA ALA A 206 -9.43 -1.39 -1.60
C ALA A 206 -8.95 -0.61 -2.84
N ARG A 207 -7.76 -0.91 -3.39
CA ARG A 207 -7.08 -0.37 -4.59
C ARG A 207 -6.07 0.75 -4.36
N GLY A 208 -5.74 1.08 -3.12
CA GLY A 208 -4.74 2.12 -2.81
C GLY A 208 -3.33 1.79 -3.32
N GLY A 209 -2.89 0.52 -3.24
CA GLY A 209 -1.63 0.08 -3.83
C GLY A 209 -1.68 -0.03 -5.37
N GLU A 210 -2.88 -0.23 -5.96
CA GLU A 210 -3.07 -0.16 -7.41
C GLU A 210 -2.87 1.26 -7.94
N VAL A 211 -3.38 2.27 -7.22
CA VAL A 211 -3.15 3.70 -7.49
C VAL A 211 -1.65 4.00 -7.45
N TYR A 212 -0.96 3.53 -6.41
CA TYR A 212 0.48 3.71 -6.28
C TYR A 212 1.25 3.03 -7.43
N TYR A 213 0.86 1.82 -7.82
CA TYR A 213 1.44 1.13 -8.99
C TYR A 213 1.28 1.95 -10.28
N LEU A 214 0.09 2.50 -10.55
CA LEU A 214 -0.15 3.32 -11.74
C LEU A 214 0.72 4.59 -11.75
N HIS A 215 0.89 5.22 -10.58
CA HIS A 215 1.73 6.40 -10.42
C HIS A 215 3.22 6.08 -10.69
N VAL A 216 3.73 4.98 -10.14
CA VAL A 216 5.09 4.50 -10.41
C VAL A 216 5.27 4.14 -11.89
N LEU A 217 4.33 3.37 -12.46
CA LEU A 217 4.37 2.99 -13.88
C LEU A 217 4.46 4.21 -14.79
N ARG A 218 3.63 5.24 -14.54
CA ARG A 218 3.63 6.47 -15.32
C ARG A 218 4.97 7.22 -15.21
N GLY A 219 5.53 7.31 -14.00
CA GLY A 219 6.84 7.90 -13.77
C GLY A 219 7.97 7.14 -14.48
N LEU A 220 7.89 5.82 -14.56
CA LEU A 220 8.85 4.98 -15.29
C LEU A 220 8.71 5.08 -16.81
N ILE A 221 7.49 5.30 -17.34
CA ILE A 221 7.29 5.58 -18.76
C ILE A 221 7.99 6.90 -19.13
N LYS A 222 7.92 7.91 -18.26
CA LYS A 222 8.65 9.18 -18.43
C LYS A 222 10.15 9.03 -18.20
N ASN A 223 10.56 8.16 -17.27
CA ASN A 223 11.97 7.96 -16.89
C ASN A 223 12.40 6.50 -17.08
N PRO A 224 12.53 6.02 -18.33
CA PRO A 224 12.79 4.60 -18.60
C PRO A 224 14.10 4.09 -18.02
N LYS A 225 15.07 4.98 -17.73
CA LYS A 225 16.34 4.66 -17.07
C LYS A 225 16.20 3.98 -15.71
N TYR A 226 15.12 4.27 -14.96
CA TYR A 226 14.88 3.67 -13.65
C TYR A 226 14.15 2.33 -13.73
N ARG A 227 13.60 1.96 -14.89
CA ARG A 227 12.73 0.80 -15.04
C ARG A 227 13.46 -0.51 -14.74
N GLU A 228 14.60 -0.73 -15.40
CA GLU A 228 15.39 -1.95 -15.23
C GLU A 228 15.94 -2.02 -13.80
N GLU A 229 16.47 -0.90 -13.31
CA GLU A 229 17.00 -0.80 -11.94
C GLU A 229 15.93 -1.14 -10.89
N LEU A 230 14.75 -0.52 -10.96
CA LEU A 230 13.67 -0.79 -10.01
C LEU A 230 13.14 -2.21 -10.12
N THR A 231 13.07 -2.77 -11.34
CA THR A 231 12.66 -4.16 -11.55
C THR A 231 13.64 -5.11 -10.84
N ASN A 232 14.94 -4.95 -11.09
CA ASN A 232 15.98 -5.79 -10.48
C ASN A 232 15.99 -5.68 -8.94
N LEU A 233 15.75 -4.48 -8.39
CA LEU A 233 15.69 -4.27 -6.94
C LEU A 233 14.49 -4.98 -6.30
N LEU A 234 13.31 -4.89 -6.92
CA LEU A 234 12.11 -5.61 -6.45
C LEU A 234 12.27 -7.12 -6.59
N GLU A 235 12.82 -7.59 -7.71
CA GLU A 235 13.11 -9.02 -7.91
C GLU A 235 14.12 -9.52 -6.87
N LYS A 236 15.20 -8.76 -6.59
CA LYS A 236 16.17 -9.11 -5.53
C LYS A 236 15.45 -9.29 -4.19
N GLN A 237 14.64 -8.32 -3.79
CA GLN A 237 13.92 -8.36 -2.51
C GLN A 237 12.95 -9.55 -2.42
N LEU A 238 12.18 -9.81 -3.46
CA LEU A 238 11.20 -10.91 -3.48
C LEU A 238 11.86 -12.30 -3.57
N ASN A 239 13.14 -12.38 -3.94
CA ASN A 239 13.91 -13.62 -3.98
C ASN A 239 14.73 -13.89 -2.70
N GLU A 240 14.72 -13.00 -1.70
CA GLU A 240 15.51 -13.15 -0.47
C GLU A 240 15.13 -14.41 0.33
N TYR A 241 13.86 -14.84 0.26
CA TYR A 241 13.33 -15.99 1.00
C TYR A 241 12.93 -17.15 0.08
N LYS A 242 13.81 -17.54 -0.86
CA LYS A 242 13.48 -18.56 -1.88
C LYS A 242 13.07 -19.92 -1.30
N GLN A 243 13.60 -20.30 -0.14
CA GLN A 243 13.21 -21.53 0.54
C GLN A 243 11.77 -21.49 1.03
N ILE A 244 11.30 -20.33 1.50
CA ILE A 244 9.91 -20.13 1.94
C ILE A 244 8.97 -20.11 0.73
N GLU A 245 9.38 -19.50 -0.38
CA GLU A 245 8.65 -19.55 -1.65
C GLU A 245 8.49 -21.01 -2.13
N THR A 246 9.61 -21.76 -2.17
CA THR A 246 9.63 -23.17 -2.59
C THR A 246 8.73 -24.03 -1.70
N LEU A 247 8.77 -23.82 -0.38
CA LEU A 247 7.91 -24.53 0.57
C LEU A 247 6.43 -24.22 0.31
N SER A 248 6.10 -22.94 0.11
CA SER A 248 4.73 -22.49 -0.14
C SER A 248 4.18 -23.06 -1.45
N ASP A 249 4.97 -23.06 -2.52
CA ASP A 249 4.61 -23.64 -3.81
C ASP A 249 4.48 -25.16 -3.74
N THR A 250 5.32 -25.82 -2.95
CA THR A 250 5.24 -27.27 -2.73
C THR A 250 3.95 -27.64 -2.00
N ILE A 251 3.56 -26.90 -0.95
CA ILE A 251 2.30 -27.12 -0.23
C ILE A 251 1.11 -26.96 -1.17
N HIS A 252 1.10 -25.88 -1.97
CA HIS A 252 0.06 -25.64 -2.96
C HIS A 252 -0.04 -26.78 -3.99
N LYS A 253 1.11 -27.22 -4.51
CA LYS A 253 1.19 -28.34 -5.45
C LYS A 253 0.66 -29.64 -4.85
N ILE A 254 1.05 -29.96 -3.60
CA ILE A 254 0.58 -31.17 -2.89
C ILE A 254 -0.94 -31.17 -2.76
N TRP A 255 -1.54 -30.02 -2.43
CA TRP A 255 -2.99 -29.87 -2.36
C TRP A 255 -3.66 -30.12 -3.72
N VAL A 256 -3.20 -29.43 -4.77
CA VAL A 256 -3.79 -29.52 -6.11
C VAL A 256 -3.67 -30.94 -6.68
N GLU A 257 -2.51 -31.59 -6.52
CA GLU A 257 -2.29 -32.97 -6.99
C GLU A 257 -3.13 -33.97 -6.19
N GLY A 258 -3.11 -33.89 -4.85
CA GLY A 258 -3.86 -34.82 -3.99
C GLY A 258 -5.36 -34.79 -4.24
N ILE A 259 -5.94 -33.60 -4.46
CA ILE A 259 -7.36 -33.48 -4.79
C ILE A 259 -7.67 -33.99 -6.21
N LYS A 260 -6.81 -33.72 -7.21
CA LYS A 260 -7.00 -34.25 -8.57
C LYS A 260 -6.88 -35.77 -8.63
N GLU A 261 -6.05 -36.38 -7.78
CA GLU A 261 -5.93 -37.84 -7.63
C GLU A 261 -7.19 -38.43 -6.96
N LYS A 262 -7.74 -37.75 -5.95
CA LYS A 262 -8.91 -38.22 -5.20
C LYS A 262 -10.24 -38.03 -5.93
N TYR A 263 -10.37 -36.95 -6.71
CA TYR A 263 -11.60 -36.58 -7.40
C TYR A 263 -11.33 -36.34 -8.90
N GLU A 264 -11.80 -37.26 -9.75
CA GLU A 264 -11.61 -37.19 -11.19
C GLU A 264 -12.32 -35.97 -11.80
N GLY A 265 -11.64 -35.25 -12.70
CA GLY A 265 -12.21 -34.11 -13.43
C GLY A 265 -12.38 -32.82 -12.62
N ILE A 266 -11.90 -32.77 -11.37
CA ILE A 266 -12.06 -31.62 -10.49
C ILE A 266 -11.30 -30.36 -10.96
N ILE A 267 -11.95 -29.20 -10.83
CA ILE A 267 -11.35 -27.89 -11.10
C ILE A 267 -11.19 -27.16 -9.77
N LEU A 268 -9.94 -26.97 -9.34
CA LEU A 268 -9.60 -26.18 -8.13
C LEU A 268 -9.12 -24.76 -8.45
N GLU A 269 -8.59 -24.55 -9.64
CA GLU A 269 -7.91 -23.32 -10.00
C GLU A 269 -8.76 -22.52 -10.98
N LYS A 270 -9.37 -21.44 -10.48
CA LYS A 270 -10.06 -20.46 -11.31
C LYS A 270 -9.15 -19.29 -11.61
N LYS A 271 -8.94 -18.97 -12.89
CA LYS A 271 -8.19 -17.77 -13.29
C LYS A 271 -8.85 -16.53 -12.70
N ILE A 272 -8.14 -15.82 -11.83
CA ILE A 272 -8.60 -14.54 -11.31
C ILE A 272 -8.27 -13.48 -12.35
N THR A 273 -9.25 -12.63 -12.64
CA THR A 273 -9.03 -11.43 -13.47
C THR A 273 -9.42 -10.21 -12.66
N LYS A 274 -8.47 -9.30 -12.50
CA LYS A 274 -8.67 -7.98 -11.89
C LYS A 274 -8.41 -6.89 -12.93
N LYS A 275 -9.14 -5.79 -12.85
CA LYS A 275 -9.00 -4.63 -13.73
C LYS A 275 -8.35 -3.51 -12.92
N LEU A 276 -7.23 -2.96 -13.40
CA LEU A 276 -6.66 -1.77 -12.78
C LEU A 276 -7.55 -0.55 -12.98
N GLY A 277 -7.35 0.38 -12.07
CA GLY A 277 -8.06 1.64 -12.06
C GLY A 277 -7.49 2.65 -13.02
N PHE A 278 -7.80 3.91 -12.76
CA PHE A 278 -7.12 5.09 -13.26
C PHE A 278 -6.61 5.95 -12.09
N ILE A 279 -5.67 6.83 -12.43
CA ILE A 279 -5.25 7.99 -11.66
C ILE A 279 -5.49 9.28 -12.47
N PRO A 280 -5.78 10.42 -11.84
CA PRO A 280 -5.79 11.73 -12.50
C PRO A 280 -4.47 12.08 -13.20
N ILE A 281 -4.51 12.96 -14.19
CA ILE A 281 -3.29 13.36 -14.92
C ILE A 281 -2.37 14.22 -14.04
N GLU A 282 -2.94 14.95 -13.09
CA GLU A 282 -2.25 15.87 -12.21
C GLU A 282 -1.24 15.15 -11.30
N PHE A 283 -1.46 13.85 -11.01
CA PHE A 283 -0.53 12.96 -10.29
C PHE A 283 0.89 13.02 -10.87
N GLY A 284 1.01 13.24 -12.19
CA GLY A 284 2.29 13.28 -12.90
C GLY A 284 3.26 14.36 -12.41
N LYS A 285 2.83 15.32 -11.59
CA LYS A 285 3.72 16.35 -11.04
C LYS A 285 4.70 15.80 -9.99
N ARG A 286 4.43 14.62 -9.43
CA ARG A 286 5.28 13.96 -8.41
C ARG A 286 6.00 12.71 -8.93
N GLU A 287 5.71 12.27 -10.14
CA GLU A 287 6.11 10.95 -10.62
C GLU A 287 7.65 10.77 -10.66
N ASP A 288 8.39 11.83 -11.03
CA ASP A 288 9.86 11.81 -11.04
C ASP A 288 10.44 11.62 -9.63
N TYR A 289 9.88 12.32 -8.65
CA TYR A 289 10.27 12.21 -7.24
C TYR A 289 9.95 10.83 -6.69
N THR A 290 8.72 10.33 -6.89
CA THR A 290 8.31 9.02 -6.38
C THR A 290 9.19 7.89 -6.93
N VAL A 291 9.49 7.89 -8.23
CA VAL A 291 10.36 6.89 -8.85
C VAL A 291 11.78 6.97 -8.29
N ALA A 292 12.33 8.18 -8.14
CA ALA A 292 13.66 8.34 -7.54
C ALA A 292 13.70 7.89 -6.07
N GLU A 293 12.68 8.25 -5.28
CA GLU A 293 12.55 7.92 -3.86
C GLU A 293 12.47 6.41 -3.63
N ILE A 294 11.58 5.70 -4.33
CA ILE A 294 11.43 4.24 -4.17
C ILE A 294 12.67 3.49 -4.67
N THR A 295 13.23 3.92 -5.79
CA THR A 295 14.45 3.30 -6.36
C THR A 295 15.62 3.49 -5.41
N ASN A 296 15.79 4.69 -4.85
CA ASN A 296 16.86 4.96 -3.92
C ASN A 296 16.67 4.22 -2.58
N PHE A 297 15.43 4.15 -2.10
CA PHE A 297 15.11 3.40 -0.88
C PHE A 297 15.45 1.91 -1.01
N LEU A 298 15.06 1.29 -2.13
CA LEU A 298 15.24 -0.16 -2.34
C LEU A 298 16.71 -0.57 -2.51
N LYS A 299 17.59 0.37 -2.91
CA LYS A 299 19.04 0.15 -2.98
C LYS A 299 19.68 -0.07 -1.63
N SER A 300 19.12 0.46 -0.55
CA SER A 300 19.73 0.33 0.77
C SER A 300 19.64 -1.10 1.30
N ASP A 301 20.79 -1.64 1.73
CA ASP A 301 20.92 -2.96 2.34
C ASP A 301 20.42 -2.97 3.80
N MET A 302 19.10 -2.90 3.94
CA MET A 302 18.37 -3.02 5.20
C MET A 302 17.91 -4.47 5.43
N HIS A 303 17.77 -4.86 6.70
CA HIS A 303 17.16 -6.14 7.05
C HIS A 303 15.78 -6.28 6.37
N PRO A 304 15.44 -7.41 5.74
CA PRO A 304 14.26 -7.51 4.87
C PRO A 304 12.93 -7.14 5.52
N PHE A 305 12.66 -7.62 6.74
CA PHE A 305 11.44 -7.26 7.47
C PHE A 305 11.34 -5.77 7.79
N GLU A 306 12.46 -5.16 8.16
CA GLU A 306 12.53 -3.73 8.40
C GLU A 306 12.30 -2.95 7.10
N LYS A 307 12.90 -3.41 6.00
CA LYS A 307 12.69 -2.83 4.67
C LYS A 307 11.22 -2.90 4.25
N ILE A 308 10.55 -4.04 4.46
CA ILE A 308 9.11 -4.21 4.21
C ILE A 308 8.30 -3.24 5.06
N GLU A 309 8.55 -3.18 6.37
CA GLU A 309 7.80 -2.30 7.29
C GLU A 309 7.93 -0.82 6.90
N ILE A 310 9.16 -0.37 6.63
CA ILE A 310 9.42 1.02 6.28
C ILE A 310 8.86 1.35 4.88
N LEU A 311 8.95 0.41 3.93
CA LEU A 311 8.36 0.59 2.59
C LEU A 311 6.84 0.69 2.67
N SER A 312 6.16 -0.18 3.43
CA SER A 312 4.70 -0.09 3.62
C SER A 312 4.29 1.28 4.14
N LYS A 313 4.99 1.80 5.15
CA LYS A 313 4.74 3.14 5.71
C LYS A 313 5.08 4.25 4.72
N GLY A 314 6.16 4.12 3.96
CA GLY A 314 6.60 5.06 2.94
C GLY A 314 5.63 5.19 1.75
N ILE A 315 5.06 4.08 1.28
CA ILE A 315 4.02 4.08 0.24
C ILE A 315 2.80 4.85 0.73
N VAL A 316 2.33 4.57 1.94
CA VAL A 316 1.18 5.28 2.54
C VAL A 316 1.50 6.77 2.71
N PHE A 317 2.70 7.11 3.17
CA PHE A 317 3.15 8.49 3.31
C PHE A 317 3.11 9.25 1.97
N GLN A 318 3.67 8.65 0.91
CA GLN A 318 3.65 9.22 -0.43
C GLN A 318 2.24 9.31 -1.01
N LEU A 319 1.36 8.35 -0.73
CA LEU A 319 -0.05 8.40 -1.14
C LEU A 319 -0.81 9.56 -0.48
N ILE A 320 -0.66 9.77 0.84
CA ILE A 320 -1.26 10.93 1.53
C ILE A 320 -0.76 12.23 0.93
N ASN A 321 0.54 12.30 0.64
CA ASN A 321 1.14 13.44 -0.01
C ASN A 321 0.50 13.67 -1.39
N LEU A 322 0.48 12.64 -2.23
CA LEU A 322 -0.14 12.67 -3.56
C LEU A 322 -1.60 13.14 -3.49
N MET A 323 -2.44 12.52 -2.67
CA MET A 323 -3.85 12.92 -2.50
C MET A 323 -4.03 14.39 -2.12
N HIS A 324 -3.19 14.92 -1.21
CA HIS A 324 -3.27 16.34 -0.84
C HIS A 324 -2.84 17.26 -1.98
N SER A 325 -1.76 16.94 -2.70
CA SER A 325 -1.35 17.69 -3.88
C SER A 325 -2.48 17.76 -4.92
N GLU A 326 -3.20 16.67 -5.09
CA GLU A 326 -4.26 16.52 -6.08
C GLU A 326 -5.51 17.31 -5.71
N ALA A 327 -5.88 17.30 -4.42
CA ALA A 327 -6.92 18.19 -3.91
C ALA A 327 -6.62 19.66 -4.22
N ARG A 328 -5.37 20.10 -4.03
CA ARG A 328 -4.96 21.48 -4.30
C ARG A 328 -5.06 21.86 -5.77
N TYR A 329 -4.67 20.97 -6.67
CA TYR A 329 -4.83 21.20 -8.10
C TYR A 329 -6.30 21.22 -8.51
N TYR A 330 -7.10 20.31 -7.95
CA TYR A 330 -8.54 20.25 -8.21
C TYR A 330 -9.24 21.58 -7.86
N ILE A 331 -8.93 22.17 -6.71
CA ILE A 331 -9.52 23.45 -6.27
C ILE A 331 -8.86 24.68 -6.89
N GLY A 332 -7.98 24.51 -7.88
CA GLY A 332 -7.39 25.61 -8.64
C GLY A 332 -6.24 26.36 -7.95
N LYS A 333 -5.72 25.88 -6.81
CA LYS A 333 -4.57 26.51 -6.13
C LYS A 333 -3.27 26.39 -6.94
N ASN A 334 -3.22 25.51 -7.95
CA ASN A 334 -2.09 25.34 -8.88
C ASN A 334 -0.70 25.23 -8.24
N THR A 335 -0.64 24.79 -6.99
CA THR A 335 0.58 24.62 -6.21
C THR A 335 0.60 23.24 -5.59
N ARG A 336 1.80 22.70 -5.40
CA ARG A 336 1.99 21.55 -4.52
C ARG A 336 1.62 21.92 -3.08
N GLN A 337 1.41 20.92 -2.26
CA GLN A 337 1.26 21.09 -0.82
C GLN A 337 2.58 21.44 -0.13
N ALA A 338 2.47 22.07 1.04
CA ALA A 338 3.55 22.14 2.00
C ALA A 338 3.05 21.80 3.42
N TRP A 339 3.88 21.08 4.17
CA TRP A 339 3.58 20.55 5.51
C TRP A 339 4.58 21.10 6.52
N VAL A 340 4.11 21.96 7.41
CA VAL A 340 4.91 22.38 8.56
C VAL A 340 4.86 21.26 9.59
N VAL A 341 6.03 20.69 9.87
CA VAL A 341 6.19 19.52 10.73
C VAL A 341 6.73 19.98 12.09
N ASP A 342 6.00 19.66 13.16
CA ASP A 342 6.43 19.89 14.54
C ASP A 342 7.29 18.71 15.01
N MET A 343 8.61 18.92 15.05
CA MET A 343 9.60 17.98 15.60
C MET A 343 9.77 18.14 17.11
N THR A 344 9.24 19.21 17.69
CA THR A 344 9.38 19.53 19.11
C THR A 344 8.32 18.87 19.99
N TYR A 345 7.33 18.18 19.41
CA TYR A 345 6.21 17.53 20.12
C TYR A 345 6.62 16.78 21.42
N ASN A 346 7.77 16.10 21.41
CA ASN A 346 8.31 15.34 22.56
C ASN A 346 9.28 16.13 23.45
N PHE A 347 9.73 17.31 23.04
CA PHE A 347 10.87 18.04 23.63
C PHE A 347 10.50 19.41 24.16
N SER A 348 9.99 20.28 23.28
CA SER A 348 9.59 21.64 23.63
C SER A 348 8.13 21.83 23.20
N LYS A 349 7.29 22.27 24.14
CA LYS A 349 5.90 22.63 23.84
C LYS A 349 5.84 24.02 23.22
N ASN A 350 6.64 24.28 22.18
CA ASN A 350 6.67 25.55 21.48
C ASN A 350 5.26 25.85 20.95
N LYS A 351 4.59 26.83 21.57
CA LYS A 351 3.16 27.08 21.32
C LYS A 351 2.92 27.67 19.93
N GLU A 352 3.87 28.46 19.44
CA GLU A 352 3.80 29.09 18.14
C GLU A 352 3.98 28.06 17.02
N LEU A 353 5.06 27.27 17.07
CA LEU A 353 5.27 26.18 16.12
C LEU A 353 4.09 25.20 16.13
N LYS A 354 3.60 24.83 17.31
CA LYS A 354 2.41 23.97 17.45
C LYS A 354 1.21 24.57 16.71
N LYS A 355 0.97 25.87 16.82
CA LYS A 355 -0.14 26.55 16.14
C LYS A 355 0.05 26.52 14.62
N ILE A 356 1.24 26.89 14.12
CA ILE A 356 1.55 26.89 12.69
C ILE A 356 1.41 25.48 12.09
N ALA A 357 1.97 24.47 12.75
CA ALA A 357 1.88 23.08 12.30
C ALA A 357 0.45 22.52 12.37
N SER A 358 -0.37 22.99 13.33
CA SER A 358 -1.80 22.62 13.38
C SER A 358 -2.55 23.22 12.20
N ASN A 359 -2.38 24.52 11.93
CA ASN A 359 -2.97 25.19 10.76
C ASN A 359 -2.54 24.53 9.44
N SER A 360 -1.27 24.09 9.36
CA SER A 360 -0.76 23.35 8.18
C SER A 360 -1.47 22.01 7.97
N TYR A 361 -1.84 21.32 9.05
CA TYR A 361 -2.65 20.10 8.94
C TYR A 361 -4.11 20.39 8.62
N ASP A 362 -4.70 21.42 9.24
CA ASP A 362 -6.07 21.86 8.95
C ASP A 362 -6.22 22.21 7.45
N THR A 363 -5.19 22.82 6.86
CA THR A 363 -5.14 23.10 5.41
C THR A 363 -5.28 21.83 4.56
N LEU A 364 -4.69 20.70 4.97
CA LEU A 364 -4.87 19.43 4.24
C LEU A 364 -6.33 18.98 4.27
N GLU A 365 -6.97 19.03 5.44
CA GLU A 365 -8.37 18.62 5.57
C GLU A 365 -9.29 19.56 4.80
N ASP A 366 -9.04 20.87 4.86
CA ASP A 366 -9.78 21.88 4.11
C ASP A 366 -9.63 21.69 2.61
N ASP A 367 -8.41 21.51 2.10
CA ASP A 367 -8.16 21.32 0.67
C ASP A 367 -8.88 20.07 0.14
N MET A 368 -8.79 18.95 0.86
CA MET A 368 -9.49 17.72 0.48
C MET A 368 -11.02 17.85 0.59
N THR A 369 -11.51 18.51 1.64
CA THR A 369 -12.95 18.74 1.83
C THR A 369 -13.50 19.63 0.73
N ASN A 370 -12.81 20.71 0.38
CA ASN A 370 -13.19 21.63 -0.68
C ASN A 370 -13.17 20.94 -2.06
N ALA A 371 -12.19 20.09 -2.34
CA ALA A 371 -12.15 19.32 -3.58
C ALA A 371 -13.39 18.42 -3.71
N ILE A 372 -13.75 17.70 -2.64
CA ILE A 372 -14.94 16.83 -2.60
C ILE A 372 -16.23 17.64 -2.76
N SER A 373 -16.36 18.75 -2.01
CA SER A 373 -17.50 19.65 -2.13
C SER A 373 -17.66 20.13 -3.57
N ASN A 374 -16.60 20.68 -4.18
CA ASN A 374 -16.62 21.18 -5.55
C ASN A 374 -17.07 20.09 -6.53
N ARG A 375 -16.53 18.87 -6.43
CA ARG A 375 -16.93 17.74 -7.30
C ARG A 375 -18.40 17.37 -7.16
N ILE A 376 -18.94 17.40 -5.94
CA ILE A 376 -20.36 17.11 -5.68
C ILE A 376 -21.24 18.21 -6.29
N TYR A 377 -20.89 19.48 -6.12
CA TYR A 377 -21.67 20.60 -6.67
C TYR A 377 -21.59 20.72 -8.20
N GLU A 378 -20.46 20.33 -8.80
CA GLU A 378 -20.31 20.20 -10.25
C GLU A 378 -21.16 19.07 -10.85
N THR A 379 -21.61 18.12 -10.04
CA THR A 379 -22.44 17.00 -10.50
C THR A 379 -23.92 17.37 -10.42
N GLU A 380 -24.50 17.81 -11.55
CA GLU A 380 -25.89 18.29 -11.67
C GLU A 380 -26.98 17.26 -11.27
N LYS A 381 -26.62 15.98 -11.09
CA LYS A 381 -27.56 14.86 -10.90
C LYS A 381 -27.99 14.58 -9.47
N TYR A 382 -27.34 15.19 -8.49
CA TYR A 382 -27.62 14.92 -7.08
C TYR A 382 -28.65 15.92 -6.53
N ASP A 383 -29.72 15.40 -5.91
CA ASP A 383 -30.59 16.22 -5.07
C ASP A 383 -29.89 16.60 -3.75
N VAL A 384 -30.52 17.42 -2.92
CA VAL A 384 -29.89 17.94 -1.70
C VAL A 384 -29.55 16.81 -0.71
N ASP A 385 -30.46 15.85 -0.51
CA ASP A 385 -30.27 14.76 0.45
C ASP A 385 -29.19 13.76 -0.04
N ASP A 386 -29.10 13.50 -1.34
CA ASP A 386 -28.05 12.67 -1.94
C ASP A 386 -26.67 13.35 -1.82
N LYS A 387 -26.59 14.67 -1.98
CA LYS A 387 -25.33 15.42 -1.82
C LYS A 387 -24.74 15.24 -0.42
N ASP A 388 -25.53 15.36 0.64
CA ASP A 388 -25.06 15.21 2.03
C ASP A 388 -24.57 13.78 2.31
N SER A 389 -25.31 12.77 1.85
CA SER A 389 -24.93 11.36 1.98
C SER A 389 -23.63 11.05 1.24
N LYS A 390 -23.50 11.51 -0.01
CA LYS A 390 -22.31 11.35 -0.84
C LYS A 390 -21.10 12.06 -0.24
N PHE A 391 -21.29 13.26 0.29
CA PHE A 391 -20.24 14.02 0.96
C PHE A 391 -19.70 13.28 2.18
N LYS A 392 -20.59 12.78 3.05
CA LYS A 392 -20.21 11.99 4.22
C LYS A 392 -19.42 10.73 3.85
N TYR A 393 -19.90 10.00 2.85
CA TYR A 393 -19.23 8.80 2.35
C TYR A 393 -17.86 9.10 1.73
N ALA A 394 -17.76 10.16 0.91
CA ALA A 394 -16.52 10.57 0.29
C ALA A 394 -15.48 11.02 1.32
N ILE A 395 -15.90 11.70 2.39
CA ILE A 395 -15.04 12.12 3.50
C ILE A 395 -14.42 10.92 4.24
N ASP A 396 -15.22 9.88 4.51
CA ASP A 396 -14.76 8.70 5.24
C ASP A 396 -13.64 7.95 4.48
N ASP A 397 -13.70 7.96 3.14
CA ASP A 397 -12.73 7.34 2.22
C ASP A 397 -11.63 8.32 1.74
N SER A 398 -11.52 9.52 2.32
CA SER A 398 -10.55 10.55 1.90
C SER A 398 -9.77 11.13 3.10
N TYR A 399 -10.03 12.37 3.54
CA TYR A 399 -9.19 12.99 4.57
C TYR A 399 -9.28 12.26 5.92
N LYS A 400 -10.44 11.66 6.27
CA LYS A 400 -10.53 10.87 7.52
C LYS A 400 -9.70 9.60 7.45
N LEU A 401 -9.64 8.98 6.27
CA LEU A 401 -8.73 7.89 6.01
C LEU A 401 -7.27 8.37 6.09
N CYS A 402 -6.91 9.46 5.41
CA CYS A 402 -5.59 10.07 5.49
C CYS A 402 -5.20 10.37 6.94
N ARG A 403 -6.12 10.90 7.75
CA ARG A 403 -5.93 11.15 9.19
C ARG A 403 -5.62 9.86 9.95
N LYS A 404 -6.41 8.80 9.72
CA LYS A 404 -6.18 7.48 10.35
C LYS A 404 -4.80 6.95 9.96
N LEU A 405 -4.51 6.88 8.67
CA LEU A 405 -3.25 6.37 8.14
C LEU A 405 -2.05 7.20 8.63
N ALA A 406 -2.15 8.53 8.60
CA ALA A 406 -1.13 9.44 9.09
C ALA A 406 -0.79 9.21 10.57
N LYS A 407 -1.79 8.87 11.39
CA LYS A 407 -1.56 8.45 12.78
C LYS A 407 -0.89 7.09 12.85
N ASP A 408 -1.37 6.11 12.07
CA ASP A 408 -0.86 4.74 12.08
C ASP A 408 0.60 4.65 11.59
N ILE A 409 1.01 5.48 10.63
CA ILE A 409 2.40 5.57 10.16
C ILE A 409 3.28 6.50 11.01
N GLY A 410 2.71 7.21 11.99
CA GLY A 410 3.46 8.06 12.92
C GLY A 410 3.83 9.45 12.38
N VAL A 411 3.03 10.03 11.47
CA VAL A 411 3.24 11.41 10.97
C VAL A 411 2.21 12.42 11.48
N LEU A 412 1.28 12.01 12.34
CA LEU A 412 0.25 12.89 12.89
C LEU A 412 0.08 12.74 14.40
N VAL A 413 0.11 13.87 15.13
CA VAL A 413 -0.05 13.94 16.58
C VAL A 413 -0.96 15.09 17.00
N PRO A 414 -1.64 15.03 18.16
CA PRO A 414 -1.71 13.88 19.05
C PRO A 414 -2.62 12.79 18.49
N LEU A 415 -2.46 11.55 18.97
CA LEU A 415 -3.33 10.44 18.56
C LEU A 415 -4.80 10.68 18.97
N LYS A 416 -5.01 11.34 20.11
CA LYS A 416 -6.32 11.74 20.64
C LYS A 416 -6.26 13.19 21.13
N GLY A 417 -7.36 13.93 20.98
CA GLY A 417 -7.48 15.33 21.40
C GLY A 417 -7.33 16.33 20.25
N SER A 418 -7.31 17.61 20.58
CA SER A 418 -7.26 18.73 19.63
C SER A 418 -5.83 19.19 19.32
N GLY A 419 -5.68 20.00 18.26
CA GLY A 419 -4.39 20.48 17.77
C GLY A 419 -3.59 19.38 17.07
N MET A 420 -4.27 18.67 16.15
CA MET A 420 -3.65 17.69 15.25
C MET A 420 -2.68 18.43 14.33
N ARG A 421 -1.48 17.88 14.18
CA ARG A 421 -0.41 18.46 13.39
C ARG A 421 0.60 17.42 12.97
N PHE A 422 1.28 17.72 11.86
CA PHE A 422 2.31 16.82 11.36
C PHE A 422 3.51 16.73 12.31
N THR A 423 4.08 15.54 12.38
CA THR A 423 5.35 15.24 13.04
C THR A 423 6.06 14.14 12.24
N LEU A 424 7.25 13.73 12.65
CA LEU A 424 7.94 12.57 12.08
C LEU A 424 8.37 11.63 13.19
N GLN A 425 7.97 10.37 13.09
CA GLN A 425 8.50 9.29 13.91
C GLN A 425 9.63 8.54 13.18
N GLU A 426 10.34 7.70 13.92
CA GLU A 426 11.59 7.07 13.51
C GLU A 426 11.51 6.37 12.13
N ASN A 427 10.51 5.51 11.90
CA ASN A 427 10.41 4.78 10.64
C ASN A 427 10.18 5.69 9.43
N ILE A 428 9.42 6.78 9.60
CA ILE A 428 9.21 7.73 8.51
C ILE A 428 10.45 8.60 8.32
N LEU A 429 11.10 9.04 9.40
CA LEU A 429 12.37 9.76 9.30
C LEU A 429 13.42 8.92 8.57
N LYS A 430 13.49 7.62 8.89
CA LYS A 430 14.34 6.64 8.20
C LYS A 430 13.98 6.49 6.73
N PHE A 431 12.68 6.36 6.40
CA PHE A 431 12.23 6.35 5.01
C PHE A 431 12.69 7.62 4.26
N LEU A 432 12.54 8.80 4.86
CA LEU A 432 12.94 10.07 4.26
C LEU A 432 14.46 10.15 4.03
N VAL A 433 15.27 9.75 5.02
CA VAL A 433 16.74 9.70 4.88
C VAL A 433 17.14 8.76 3.74
N VAL A 434 16.61 7.54 3.74
CA VAL A 434 17.02 6.48 2.81
C VAL A 434 16.44 6.68 1.40
N SER A 435 15.32 7.39 1.26
CA SER A 435 14.77 7.75 -0.06
C SER A 435 15.48 8.96 -0.69
N ILE A 436 16.03 9.90 0.10
CA ILE A 436 16.74 11.08 -0.41
C ILE A 436 18.24 10.81 -0.61
N ILE A 437 18.89 10.19 0.37
CA ILE A 437 20.34 10.01 0.40
C ILE A 437 20.66 8.62 -0.13
N LYS A 438 21.48 8.55 -1.19
CA LYS A 438 21.95 7.28 -1.76
C LYS A 438 22.65 6.41 -0.70
N PRO A 439 22.65 5.08 -0.82
CA PRO A 439 23.40 4.23 0.10
C PRO A 439 24.86 4.69 0.25
N GLY A 440 25.35 4.78 1.49
CA GLY A 440 26.67 5.31 1.86
C GLY A 440 26.87 6.81 1.58
N GLY A 441 25.85 7.50 1.08
CA GLY A 441 25.87 8.92 0.77
C GLY A 441 25.68 9.79 2.02
N LYS A 442 25.94 11.09 1.84
CA LYS A 442 25.84 12.09 2.90
C LYS A 442 25.45 13.47 2.37
N LEU A 443 24.74 14.23 3.18
CA LEU A 443 24.35 15.63 2.95
C LEU A 443 24.58 16.44 4.21
N THR A 444 24.77 17.76 4.09
CA THR A 444 24.66 18.63 5.27
C THR A 444 23.22 18.61 5.79
N LEU A 445 23.01 18.89 7.09
CA LEU A 445 21.67 19.00 7.66
C LEU A 445 20.80 20.00 6.90
N THR A 446 21.36 21.17 6.55
CA THR A 446 20.67 22.19 5.75
C THR A 446 20.22 21.66 4.40
N THR A 447 21.10 21.00 3.65
CA THR A 447 20.74 20.43 2.34
C THR A 447 19.74 19.28 2.47
N PHE A 448 19.81 18.49 3.54
CA PHE A 448 18.79 17.47 3.80
C PHE A 448 17.41 18.10 4.05
N ILE A 449 17.32 19.17 4.84
CA ILE A 449 16.06 19.91 5.09
C ILE A 449 15.53 20.53 3.79
N GLU A 450 16.39 21.10 2.95
CA GLU A 450 16.00 21.60 1.63
C GLU A 450 15.42 20.47 0.76
N LYS A 451 16.04 19.28 0.77
CA LYS A 451 15.55 18.11 0.03
C LYS A 451 14.23 17.58 0.57
N LEU A 452 14.00 17.61 1.89
CA LEU A 452 12.70 17.28 2.48
C LEU A 452 11.60 18.20 1.92
N TYR A 453 11.89 19.50 1.79
CA TYR A 453 10.98 20.44 1.18
C TYR A 453 10.80 20.16 -0.30
N GLU A 454 11.85 19.97 -1.09
CA GLU A 454 11.77 19.72 -2.55
C GLU A 454 10.99 18.43 -2.89
N HIS A 455 11.29 17.32 -2.22
CA HIS A 455 10.73 16.01 -2.51
C HIS A 455 9.32 15.81 -1.92
N PHE A 456 9.10 16.30 -0.70
CA PHE A 456 7.88 15.98 0.07
C PHE A 456 7.04 17.20 0.46
N GLY A 457 7.53 18.41 0.21
CA GLY A 457 6.87 19.63 0.70
C GLY A 457 6.99 19.79 2.22
N ILE A 458 7.88 19.06 2.88
CA ILE A 458 8.06 19.14 4.33
C ILE A 458 8.85 20.41 4.68
N ILE A 459 8.29 21.22 5.57
CA ILE A 459 8.93 22.42 6.11
C ILE A 459 9.35 22.12 7.55
N ILE A 460 10.67 22.19 7.78
CA ILE A 460 11.28 22.10 9.11
C ILE A 460 11.90 23.43 9.50
N GLY A 461 12.58 24.07 8.55
CA GLY A 461 13.37 25.27 8.76
C GLY A 461 12.73 26.55 8.23
N ARG A 462 13.34 27.68 8.61
CA ARG A 462 12.88 29.02 8.23
C ARG A 462 13.00 29.30 6.74
N ASN A 463 14.00 28.72 6.07
CA ASN A 463 14.27 29.00 4.66
C ASN A 463 13.20 28.37 3.78
N GLU A 464 12.78 27.15 4.10
CA GLU A 464 11.72 26.42 3.39
C GLU A 464 10.37 27.07 3.64
N TYR A 465 10.12 27.57 4.87
CA TYR A 465 8.91 28.34 5.15
C TYR A 465 8.85 29.64 4.35
N LYS A 466 9.95 30.41 4.27
CA LYS A 466 10.02 31.63 3.47
C LYS A 466 9.76 31.37 1.99
N LYS A 467 10.37 30.33 1.41
CA LYS A 467 10.10 29.90 0.03
C LYS A 467 8.60 29.58 -0.16
N ALA A 468 8.01 28.82 0.77
CA ALA A 468 6.59 28.50 0.72
C ALA A 468 5.68 29.72 0.88
N MET A 469 6.09 30.75 1.64
CA MET A 469 5.38 32.02 1.73
C MET A 469 5.46 32.82 0.43
N GLU A 470 6.64 32.89 -0.18
CA GLU A 470 6.86 33.57 -1.47
C GLU A 470 6.02 32.93 -2.58
N ASP A 471 5.88 31.60 -2.55
CA ASP A 471 5.03 30.82 -3.44
C ASP A 471 3.53 30.85 -3.06
N LEU A 472 3.15 31.61 -2.02
CA LEU A 472 1.78 31.74 -1.50
C LEU A 472 1.14 30.39 -1.11
N ILE A 473 1.96 29.43 -0.66
CA ILE A 473 1.52 28.10 -0.24
C ILE A 473 1.11 28.09 1.23
N VAL A 474 1.80 28.87 2.07
CA VAL A 474 1.56 29.00 3.52
C VAL A 474 1.26 30.44 3.90
N GLU A 475 0.63 30.63 5.06
CA GLU A 475 0.31 31.95 5.60
C GLU A 475 1.58 32.75 5.96
N PRO A 476 1.54 34.10 5.85
CA PRO A 476 2.67 34.91 6.25
C PRO A 476 2.81 35.00 7.78
N ILE A 477 4.05 34.91 8.26
CA ILE A 477 4.40 35.14 9.67
C ILE A 477 5.55 36.16 9.77
N SER A 478 5.63 36.83 10.91
CA SER A 478 6.67 37.85 11.17
C SER A 478 7.86 37.30 11.98
N ASP A 479 7.66 36.25 12.78
CA ASP A 479 8.70 35.63 13.59
C ASP A 479 9.01 34.21 13.08
N PHE A 480 10.29 33.93 12.89
CA PHE A 480 10.82 32.64 12.43
C PHE A 480 11.65 31.93 13.51
N SER A 481 11.70 32.47 14.73
CA SER A 481 12.50 31.95 15.84
C SER A 481 12.10 30.51 16.21
N CYS A 482 10.81 30.18 16.12
CA CYS A 482 10.30 28.84 16.44
C CYS A 482 10.84 27.73 15.51
N PHE A 483 11.32 28.08 14.31
CA PHE A 483 11.93 27.12 13.37
C PHE A 483 13.34 26.71 13.80
N ASP A 484 14.08 27.55 14.55
CA ASP A 484 15.42 27.18 15.02
C ASP A 484 15.35 26.03 16.05
N GLU A 485 14.37 26.09 16.95
CA GLU A 485 14.09 24.98 17.87
C GLU A 485 13.65 23.72 17.13
N ASN A 486 12.88 23.87 16.05
CA ASN A 486 12.40 22.76 15.25
C ASN A 486 13.54 22.04 14.50
N GLU A 487 14.44 22.79 13.88
CA GLU A 487 15.65 22.26 13.23
C GLU A 487 16.55 21.54 14.24
N LYS A 488 16.71 22.10 15.44
CA LYS A 488 17.45 21.44 16.53
C LYS A 488 16.79 20.13 16.95
N ALA A 489 15.47 20.10 17.11
CA ALA A 489 14.74 18.88 17.46
C ALA A 489 14.84 17.80 16.37
N LEU A 490 14.80 18.19 15.08
CA LEU A 490 15.09 17.27 13.97
C LEU A 490 16.51 16.71 14.09
N SER A 491 17.51 17.56 14.32
CA SER A 491 18.92 17.15 14.45
C SER A 491 19.09 16.13 15.58
N GLU A 492 18.50 16.36 16.75
CA GLU A 492 18.53 15.44 17.88
C GLU A 492 17.82 14.10 17.56
N MET A 493 16.74 14.12 16.79
CA MET A 493 16.08 12.90 16.34
C MET A 493 16.92 12.11 15.34
N LEU A 494 17.52 12.78 14.35
CA LEU A 494 18.43 12.14 13.39
C LEU A 494 19.64 11.53 14.09
N LYS A 495 20.20 12.19 15.11
CA LYS A 495 21.29 11.64 15.96
C LYS A 495 20.86 10.35 16.65
N ARG A 496 19.67 10.35 17.28
CA ARG A 496 19.15 9.16 17.99
C ARG A 496 18.88 7.99 17.05
N CYS A 497 18.50 8.26 15.81
CA CYS A 497 18.31 7.25 14.78
C CYS A 497 19.62 6.86 14.06
N ASN A 498 20.79 7.31 14.52
CA ASN A 498 22.10 7.08 13.91
C ASN A 498 22.23 7.56 12.46
N PHE A 499 21.47 8.58 12.06
CA PHE A 499 21.54 9.20 10.74
C PHE A 499 22.34 10.50 10.71
N LEU A 500 22.79 11.03 11.85
CA LEU A 500 23.50 12.30 11.89
C LEU A 500 24.79 12.24 12.70
N ARG A 501 25.83 12.88 12.18
CA ARG A 501 27.12 13.10 12.83
C ARG A 501 27.45 14.59 12.88
N ASP A 502 27.96 15.05 14.01
CA ASP A 502 28.52 16.41 14.13
C ASP A 502 29.96 16.43 13.61
N LEU A 503 30.26 17.36 12.68
CA LEU A 503 31.63 17.62 12.24
C LEU A 503 32.29 18.75 13.04
N SER A 504 31.48 19.69 13.53
CA SER A 504 31.87 20.80 14.39
C SER A 504 30.63 21.38 15.09
N ASP A 505 30.81 22.35 15.98
CA ASP A 505 29.72 23.05 16.69
C ASP A 505 28.67 23.68 15.75
N ALA A 506 29.04 23.98 14.50
CA ALA A 506 28.17 24.67 13.53
C ALA A 506 27.82 23.81 12.30
N THR A 507 28.29 22.57 12.19
CA THR A 507 28.06 21.75 10.99
C THR A 507 27.80 20.30 11.34
N SER A 508 26.63 19.83 10.94
CA SER A 508 26.19 18.45 11.06
C SER A 508 25.94 17.84 9.67
N ILE A 509 26.23 16.55 9.53
CA ILE A 509 26.00 15.77 8.32
C ILE A 509 24.95 14.71 8.60
N VAL A 510 23.98 14.60 7.70
CA VAL A 510 23.04 13.48 7.62
C VAL A 510 23.60 12.44 6.65
N GLU A 511 23.67 11.19 7.09
CA GLU A 511 24.23 10.08 6.32
C GLU A 511 23.22 8.94 6.18
N ASN A 512 23.26 8.26 5.04
CA ASN A 512 22.62 6.96 4.88
C ASN A 512 23.63 5.87 5.28
N PRO A 513 23.47 5.20 6.43
CA PRO A 513 24.42 4.20 6.93
C PRO A 513 24.36 2.89 6.15
N TYR A 514 23.30 2.66 5.36
CA TYR A 514 23.15 1.46 4.57
C TYR A 514 24.04 1.51 3.33
N LEU A 515 24.67 0.39 3.00
CA LEU A 515 25.40 0.21 1.75
C LEU A 515 24.44 -0.25 0.64
N ASN A 516 24.96 -0.35 -0.59
CA ASN A 516 24.20 -0.75 -1.80
C ASN A 516 24.26 -2.26 -2.05
#